data_AF-A0A0M4GDM8-F1
#
_entry.id   AF-A0A0M4GDM8-F1
#
_cell.length_a   1.000
_cell.length_b   1.000
_cell.length_c   1.000
_cell.angle_alpha   90.00
_cell.angle_beta   90.00
_cell.angle_gamma   90.00
#
_symmetry.space_group_name_H-M   'P 1'
#
loop_
_entity.id
_entity.type
_entity.pdbx_description
1 polymer ?
#
loop_
_entity_poly.entity_id
_entity_poly.type
_entity_poly.pdbx_seq_one_letter_code
_entity_poly.pdbx_strand_id
1 'polypeptide(L)'
;MEWKLRIPLFLLTMGTLSGLAQKYPEFFLVNSTYLIRSAFFLGLVAALYLLLEKTKINDLNVHYSIGIGLISVGILVDYILI
;
A
#
# COMPACT_ATOMS: atom_id res chain seq x y z
N MET A 1 0.28 24.11 -4.81
CA MET A 1 1.52 23.34 -5.01
C MET A 1 1.11 21.92 -5.38
N GLU A 2 1.42 21.50 -6.60
CA GLU A 2 0.96 20.21 -7.14
C GLU A 2 1.99 19.11 -6.90
N TRP A 3 1.50 17.92 -6.54
CA TRP A 3 2.31 16.74 -6.27
C TRP A 3 1.74 15.54 -7.05
N LYS A 4 2.62 14.82 -7.74
CA LYS A 4 2.27 13.53 -8.36
C LYS A 4 1.86 12.51 -7.30
N LEU A 5 0.73 11.85 -7.53
CA LEU A 5 0.17 10.85 -6.61
C LEU A 5 0.99 9.56 -6.47
N ARG A 6 1.99 9.34 -7.33
CA ARG A 6 2.81 8.12 -7.34
C ARG A 6 3.36 7.73 -5.96
N ILE A 7 4.00 8.67 -5.25
CA ILE A 7 4.59 8.41 -3.93
C ILE A 7 3.49 8.27 -2.85
N PRO A 8 2.52 9.19 -2.74
CA PRO A 8 1.41 9.05 -1.80
C PRO A 8 0.66 7.72 -1.91
N LEU A 9 0.34 7.27 -3.13
CA LEU A 9 -0.37 6.02 -3.36
C LEU A 9 0.47 4.80 -3.01
N PHE A 10 1.77 4.82 -3.31
CA PHE A 10 2.67 3.74 -2.92
C PHE A 10 2.71 3.57 -1.40
N LEU A 11 2.85 4.68 -0.66
CA LEU A 11 2.86 4.68 0.80
C LEU A 11 1.51 4.22 1.38
N LEU A 12 0.39 4.66 0.79
CA LEU A 12 -0.93 4.16 1.15
C LEU A 12 -1.01 2.63 0.99
N THR A 13 -0.61 2.10 -0.16
CA THR A 13 -0.66 0.65 -0.42
C THR A 13 0.21 -0.16 0.52
N MET A 14 1.39 0.35 0.88
CA MET A 14 2.28 -0.30 1.83
C MET A 14 1.69 -0.29 3.25
N GLY A 15 1.17 0.85 3.72
CA GLY A 15 0.57 0.97 5.04
C GLY A 15 -0.67 0.09 5.20
N THR A 16 -1.55 0.07 4.20
CA THR A 16 -2.76 -0.77 4.25
C THR A 16 -2.44 -2.25 4.22
N LEU A 17 -1.49 -2.69 3.37
CA LEU A 17 -1.07 -4.08 3.31
C LEU A 17 -0.31 -4.52 4.56
N SER A 18 0.52 -3.65 5.14
CA SER A 18 1.20 -3.91 6.41
C SER A 18 0.19 -4.18 7.53
N GLY A 19 -0.76 -3.27 7.74
CA GLY A 19 -1.77 -3.42 8.79
C GLY A 19 -2.63 -4.67 8.58
N LEU A 20 -3.02 -4.95 7.33
CA LEU A 20 -3.77 -6.17 7.01
C LEU A 20 -2.96 -7.45 7.24
N ALA A 21 -1.68 -7.46 6.89
CA ALA A 21 -0.80 -8.60 7.09
C ALA A 21 -0.56 -8.90 8.57
N GLN A 22 -0.56 -7.87 9.42
CA GLN A 22 -0.40 -8.00 10.86
C GLN A 22 -1.71 -8.48 11.52
N LYS A 23 -2.86 -7.91 11.16
CA LYS A 23 -4.16 -8.27 11.74
C LYS A 23 -4.68 -9.64 11.31
N TYR A 24 -4.51 -9.97 10.03
CA TYR A 24 -5.04 -11.19 9.43
C TYR A 24 -3.92 -12.01 8.77
N PRO A 25 -2.97 -12.53 9.56
CA PRO A 25 -1.83 -13.27 9.02
C PRO A 25 -2.28 -14.51 8.23
N GLU A 26 -3.45 -15.07 8.53
CA GLU A 26 -4.02 -16.23 7.85
C GLU A 26 -4.23 -16.02 6.35
N PHE A 27 -4.51 -14.79 5.90
CA PHE A 27 -4.62 -14.47 4.46
C PHE A 27 -3.25 -14.35 3.77
N PHE A 28 -2.16 -14.21 4.52
CA PHE A 28 -0.82 -13.96 4.01
C PHE A 28 0.09 -15.20 4.08
N LEU A 29 -0.48 -16.39 3.86
CA LEU A 29 0.27 -17.65 3.81
C LEU A 29 1.18 -17.86 5.03
N VAL A 30 0.71 -17.54 6.25
CA VAL A 30 1.56 -17.54 7.46
C VAL A 30 2.21 -18.90 7.77
N ASN A 31 1.58 -20.00 7.33
CA ASN A 31 2.07 -21.37 7.50
C ASN A 31 3.13 -21.79 6.44
N SER A 32 3.47 -20.90 5.51
CA SER A 32 4.50 -21.14 4.48
C SER A 32 5.88 -20.65 4.91
N THR A 33 6.92 -21.09 4.20
CA THR A 33 8.31 -20.64 4.44
C THR A 33 8.41 -19.13 4.32
N TYR A 34 9.28 -18.51 5.14
CA TYR A 34 9.51 -17.05 5.14
C TYR A 34 9.71 -16.46 3.73
N LEU A 35 10.46 -17.16 2.86
CA LEU A 35 10.67 -16.76 1.47
C LEU A 35 9.37 -16.66 0.67
N ILE A 36 8.48 -17.65 0.81
CA ILE A 36 7.20 -17.70 0.10
C ILE A 36 6.28 -16.58 0.58
N ARG A 37 6.19 -16.41 1.91
CA ARG A 37 5.42 -15.32 2.52
C ARG A 37 5.88 -13.93 2.04
N SER A 38 7.19 -13.72 2.02
CA SER A 38 7.77 -12.44 1.60
C SER A 38 7.57 -12.18 0.10
N ALA A 39 7.77 -13.20 -0.74
CA ALA A 39 7.53 -13.11 -2.17
C ALA A 39 6.05 -12.85 -2.48
N PHE A 40 5.13 -13.49 -1.75
CA PHE A 40 3.69 -13.26 -1.89
C PHE A 40 3.32 -11.83 -1.50
N PHE A 41 3.81 -11.34 -0.36
CA PHE A 41 3.56 -9.96 0.08
C PHE A 41 4.05 -8.93 -0.94
N LEU A 42 5.31 -9.07 -1.40
CA LEU A 42 5.88 -8.19 -2.42
C LEU A 42 5.13 -8.30 -3.76
N GLY A 43 4.73 -9.51 -4.14
CA GLY A 43 3.90 -9.74 -5.33
C GLY A 43 2.56 -9.03 -5.25
N LEU A 44 1.94 -9.00 -4.07
CA LEU A 44 0.66 -8.35 -3.83
C LEU A 44 0.79 -6.81 -3.87
N VAL A 45 1.85 -6.26 -3.26
CA VAL A 45 2.22 -4.83 -3.39
C VAL A 45 2.42 -4.47 -4.86
N ALA A 46 3.22 -5.26 -5.60
CA ALA A 46 3.50 -5.01 -7.00
C ALA A 46 2.24 -5.11 -7.87
N ALA A 47 1.36 -6.08 -7.61
CA ALA A 47 0.10 -6.24 -8.33
C ALA A 47 -0.84 -5.04 -8.12
N LEU A 48 -1.00 -4.57 -6.87
CA LEU A 48 -1.80 -3.38 -6.59
C LEU A 48 -1.20 -2.12 -7.24
N TYR A 49 0.13 -1.98 -7.16
CA TYR A 49 0.81 -0.84 -7.76
C TYR A 49 0.70 -0.83 -9.30
N LEU A 50 0.84 -1.98 -9.94
CA LEU A 50 0.61 -2.13 -11.38
C LEU A 50 -0.84 -1.82 -11.77
N LEU A 51 -1.81 -2.16 -10.93
CA LEU A 51 -3.21 -1.81 -11.16
C LEU A 51 -3.41 -0.29 -11.11
N LEU A 52 -2.83 0.37 -10.11
CA LEU A 52 -2.83 1.83 -10.01
C LEU A 52 -2.13 2.49 -11.20
N GLU A 53 -1.04 1.90 -11.69
CA GLU A 53 -0.33 2.36 -12.89
C GLU A 53 -1.15 2.18 -14.16
N LYS A 54 -1.85 1.06 -14.33
CA LYS A 54 -2.78 0.84 -15.45
C LYS A 54 -3.92 1.87 -15.47
N THR A 55 -4.40 2.27 -14.29
CA THR A 55 -5.44 3.31 -14.18
C THR A 55 -4.92 4.74 -14.38
N LYS A 56 -3.60 4.94 -14.53
CA LYS A 56 -2.92 6.24 -14.66
C LYS A 56 -3.17 7.21 -13.50
N ILE A 57 -3.73 6.74 -12.38
CA ILE A 57 -4.03 7.57 -11.20
C ILE A 57 -2.72 8.06 -10.56
N ASN A 58 -1.65 7.27 -10.66
CA ASN A 58 -0.32 7.60 -10.19
C ASN A 58 0.32 8.82 -10.88
N ASP A 59 -0.07 9.13 -12.12
CA ASP A 59 0.42 10.29 -12.88
C ASP A 59 -0.43 11.56 -12.67
N LEU A 60 -1.55 11.46 -11.94
CA LEU A 60 -2.35 12.64 -11.63
C LEU A 60 -1.59 13.58 -10.70
N ASN A 61 -1.56 14.84 -11.09
CA ASN A 61 -1.12 15.94 -10.24
C ASN A 61 -2.30 16.34 -9.34
N VAL A 62 -2.10 16.23 -8.04
CA VAL A 62 -3.10 16.67 -7.05
C VAL A 62 -2.51 17.74 -6.15
N HIS A 63 -3.40 18.44 -5.45
CA HIS A 63 -2.96 19.35 -4.41
C HIS A 63 -2.19 18.59 -3.34
N TYR A 64 -1.08 19.16 -2.86
CA TYR A 64 -0.19 18.53 -1.87
C TYR A 64 -0.92 18.00 -0.62
N SER A 65 -1.99 18.67 -0.19
CA SER A 65 -2.86 18.25 0.91
C SER A 65 -3.52 16.88 0.70
N ILE A 66 -3.90 16.54 -0.55
CA ILE A 66 -4.46 15.23 -0.90
C ILE A 66 -3.39 14.16 -0.76
N GLY A 67 -2.16 14.45 -1.20
CA GLY A 67 -1.02 13.54 -1.05
C GLY A 67 -0.71 13.23 0.41
N ILE A 68 -0.64 14.25 1.26
CA ILE A 68 -0.48 14.06 2.71
C ILE A 68 -1.65 13.23 3.28
N GLY A 69 -2.89 13.58 2.91
CA GLY A 69 -4.08 12.87 3.38
C GLY A 69 -4.01 11.37 3.09
N LEU A 70 -3.59 10.98 1.89
CA LEU A 70 -3.42 9.57 1.52
C LEU A 70 -2.34 8.88 2.36
N ILE A 71 -1.20 9.53 2.58
CA ILE A 71 -0.13 8.97 3.41
C ILE A 71 -0.61 8.81 4.86
N SER A 72 -1.28 9.82 5.40
CA SER A 72 -1.86 9.77 6.75
C SER A 72 -2.89 8.67 6.89
N VAL A 73 -3.75 8.44 5.88
CA VAL A 73 -4.69 7.32 5.87
C VAL A 73 -3.95 5.98 5.90
N GLY A 74 -2.89 5.81 5.11
CA GLY A 74 -2.09 4.59 5.11
C GLY A 74 -1.48 4.29 6.48
N ILE A 75 -0.92 5.31 7.14
CA ILE A 75 -0.36 5.20 8.50
C ILE A 75 -1.46 4.91 9.53
N LEU A 76 -2.60 5.59 9.43
CA LEU A 76 -3.73 5.36 10.35
C LEU A 76 -4.27 3.94 10.23
N VAL A 77 -4.38 3.39 9.02
CA VAL A 77 -4.83 2.02 8.81
C VAL A 77 -3.83 1.05 9.42
N ASP A 78 -2.53 1.23 9.21
CA ASP A 78 -1.50 0.40 9.84
C ASP A 78 -1.63 0.46 11.37
N TYR A 79 -1.71 1.66 11.94
CA TYR A 79 -1.84 1.86 13.39
C TYR A 79 -3.11 1.25 14.01
N ILE A 80 -4.24 1.27 13.31
CA ILE A 80 -5.52 0.71 13.80
C ILE A 80 -5.56 -0.82 13.70
N LEU A 81 -4.82 -1.38 12.75
CA LEU A 81 -4.85 -2.82 12.47
C LEU A 81 -3.72 -3.59 13.16
N ILE A 82 -2.65 -2.92 13.58
CA ILE A 82 -1.65 -3.40 14.55
C ILE A 82 -2.33 -3.66 15.90
#